data_AF-A0A931R881-F1
#
_entry.id   AF-A0A931R881-F1
#
_cell.length_a   1.000
_cell.length_b   1.000
_cell.length_c   1.000
_cell.angle_alpha   90.00
_cell.angle_beta   90.00
_cell.angle_gamma   90.00
#
_symmetry.space_group_name_H-M   'P 1'
#
loop_
_entity.id
_entity.type
_entity.pdbx_description
1 polymer ?
#
loop_
_entity_poly.entity_id
_entity_poly.type
_entity_poly.pdbx_seq_one_letter_code
_entity_poly.pdbx_strand_id
1 'polypeptide(L)'
;MKKLLEGATILNLVMLVFTLYCVILALGYGRNSRMFPLAIGIPTAVLVALSILAVWKPSILRGADVHLGDSSANEPNIDEIREAKYAPSHVAALIGWLILAAVAILLIGFRFAVPLFVLLFARFEGRANWLPAILVALFTWAFVVGYFELFMKFGMFRGVVFGDILPLY
;
A
#
# COMPACT_ATOMS: atom_id res chain seq x y z
N MET A 1 -12.93 29.50 3.17
CA MET A 1 -11.53 29.66 3.61
C MET A 1 -11.19 28.86 4.86
N LYS A 2 -12.03 28.78 5.90
CA LYS A 2 -11.75 27.98 7.11
C LYS A 2 -11.48 26.48 6.84
N LYS A 3 -12.23 25.84 5.92
CA LYS A 3 -12.01 24.44 5.51
C LYS A 3 -10.65 24.15 4.85
N LEU A 4 -10.01 25.16 4.25
CA LEU A 4 -8.70 25.01 3.60
C LEU A 4 -7.54 25.00 4.62
N LEU A 5 -7.77 25.50 5.82
CA LEU A 5 -6.79 25.50 6.91
C LEU A 5 -6.88 24.27 7.81
N GLU A 6 -7.81 23.34 7.54
CA GLU A 6 -7.84 22.06 8.22
C GLU A 6 -6.57 21.27 7.85
N GLY A 7 -5.88 20.71 8.85
CA GLY A 7 -4.60 20.03 8.66
C GLY A 7 -4.64 18.91 7.61
N ALA A 8 -5.76 18.21 7.51
CA ALA A 8 -5.99 17.19 6.48
C ALA A 8 -5.94 17.76 5.05
N THR A 9 -6.50 18.95 4.82
CA THR A 9 -6.49 19.59 3.49
C THR A 9 -5.09 20.08 3.11
N ILE A 10 -4.34 20.61 4.08
CA ILE A 10 -2.94 21.02 3.89
C ILE A 10 -2.07 19.79 3.56
N LEU A 11 -2.23 18.69 4.31
CA LEU A 11 -1.53 17.44 4.05
C LEU A 11 -1.84 16.89 2.65
N ASN A 12 -3.12 16.85 2.27
CA ASN A 12 -3.53 16.40 0.94
C ASN A 12 -2.95 17.28 -0.17
N LEU A 13 -2.88 18.60 0.04
CA LEU A 13 -2.25 19.51 -0.91
C LEU A 13 -0.75 19.23 -1.06
N VAL A 14 -0.03 19.02 0.05
CA VAL A 14 1.39 18.66 0.04
C VAL A 14 1.61 17.32 -0.66
N MET A 15 0.79 16.32 -0.35
CA MET A 15 0.82 15.00 -0.99
C MET A 15 0.52 15.08 -2.49
N LEU A 16 -0.41 15.93 -2.92
CA LEU A 16 -0.70 16.16 -4.33
C LEU A 16 0.50 16.74 -5.05
N VAL A 17 1.11 17.80 -4.50
CA VAL A 17 2.30 18.45 -5.09
C VAL A 17 3.46 17.46 -5.17
N PHE A 18 3.71 16.71 -4.11
CA PHE A 18 4.76 15.69 -4.09
C PHE A 18 4.51 14.59 -5.13
N THR A 19 3.28 14.09 -5.23
CA THR A 19 2.92 13.05 -6.20
C THR A 19 3.07 13.55 -7.63
N LEU A 20 2.60 14.77 -7.93
CA LEU A 20 2.77 15.40 -9.25
C LEU A 20 4.26 15.60 -9.58
N TYR A 21 5.07 16.02 -8.61
CA TYR A 21 6.52 16.12 -8.78
C TYR A 21 7.15 14.78 -9.16
N CYS A 22 6.80 13.70 -8.46
CA CYS A 22 7.27 12.35 -8.80
C CYS A 22 6.82 11.90 -10.20
N VAL A 23 5.58 12.19 -10.59
CA VAL A 23 5.04 11.89 -11.93
C VAL A 23 5.80 12.67 -13.01
N ILE A 24 6.08 13.95 -12.78
CA ILE A 24 6.82 14.79 -13.73
C ILE A 24 8.27 14.28 -13.87
N LEU A 25 8.96 13.99 -12.76
CA LEU A 25 10.31 13.42 -12.81
C LEU A 25 10.35 12.09 -13.56
N ALA A 26 9.33 11.24 -13.35
CA ALA A 26 9.22 9.96 -14.02
C ALA A 26 9.14 10.07 -15.55
N LEU A 27 8.59 11.16 -16.09
CA LEU A 27 8.55 11.36 -17.54
C LEU A 27 9.94 11.47 -18.17
N GLY A 28 10.95 11.88 -17.39
CA GLY A 28 12.35 11.93 -17.79
C GLY A 28 13.07 10.58 -17.78
N TYR A 29 12.46 9.53 -17.22
CA TYR A 29 13.06 8.20 -17.18
C TYR A 29 12.88 7.42 -18.50
N GLY A 30 13.71 6.39 -18.68
CA GLY A 30 13.59 5.44 -19.79
C GLY A 30 12.21 4.78 -19.87
N ARG A 31 11.85 4.22 -21.03
CA ARG A 31 10.52 3.62 -21.31
C ARG A 31 10.08 2.61 -20.24
N ASN A 32 10.99 1.75 -19.77
CA ASN A 32 10.68 0.73 -18.77
C ASN A 32 10.70 1.30 -17.34
N SER A 33 11.67 2.16 -17.02
CA SER A 33 11.85 2.74 -15.69
C SER A 33 10.77 3.76 -15.29
N ARG A 34 10.09 4.38 -16.26
CA ARG A 34 8.97 5.29 -15.98
C ARG A 34 7.65 4.59 -15.66
N MET A 35 7.50 3.30 -16.01
CA MET A 35 6.23 2.59 -15.86
C MET A 35 5.79 2.51 -14.39
N PHE A 36 6.72 2.23 -13.48
CA PHE A 36 6.46 2.14 -12.04
C PHE A 36 5.94 3.45 -11.43
N PRO A 37 6.69 4.56 -11.48
CA PRO A 37 6.22 5.81 -10.90
C PRO A 37 4.99 6.39 -11.62
N LEU A 38 4.78 6.14 -12.92
CA LEU A 38 3.57 6.59 -13.61
C LEU A 38 2.33 5.77 -13.23
N ALA A 39 2.45 4.44 -13.16
CA ALA A 39 1.30 3.58 -12.85
C ALA A 39 0.80 3.76 -11.41
N ILE A 40 1.67 4.15 -10.48
CA ILE A 40 1.28 4.45 -9.09
C ILE A 40 0.95 5.93 -8.94
N GLY A 41 1.79 6.81 -9.50
CA GLY A 41 1.67 8.25 -9.34
C GLY A 41 0.41 8.84 -10.00
N ILE A 42 0.00 8.34 -11.16
CA ILE A 42 -1.21 8.85 -11.85
C ILE A 42 -2.47 8.52 -11.04
N PRO A 43 -2.78 7.25 -10.66
CA PRO A 43 -3.94 6.96 -9.83
C PRO A 43 -3.90 7.68 -8.48
N THR A 44 -2.73 7.78 -7.86
CA THR A 44 -2.58 8.49 -6.58
C THR A 44 -2.88 9.98 -6.74
N ALA A 45 -2.37 10.63 -7.78
CA ALA A 45 -2.65 12.04 -8.04
C ALA A 45 -4.15 12.27 -8.28
N VAL A 46 -4.82 11.36 -9.01
CA VAL A 46 -6.27 11.41 -9.24
C VAL A 46 -7.03 11.25 -7.92
N LEU A 47 -6.70 10.26 -7.10
CA LEU A 47 -7.37 10.02 -5.81
C LEU A 47 -7.19 11.18 -4.83
N VAL A 48 -5.97 11.74 -4.73
CA VAL A 48 -5.71 12.90 -3.87
C VAL A 48 -6.43 14.15 -4.39
N ALA A 49 -6.48 14.36 -5.71
CA ALA A 49 -7.25 15.45 -6.29
C ALA A 49 -8.76 15.31 -6.02
N LEU A 50 -9.31 14.10 -6.15
CA LEU A 50 -10.70 13.80 -5.79
C LEU A 50 -10.97 14.02 -4.29
N SER A 51 -10.03 13.63 -3.42
CA SER A 51 -10.12 13.86 -1.97
C SER A 51 -10.18 15.36 -1.65
N ILE A 52 -9.34 16.18 -2.29
CA ILE A 52 -9.37 17.64 -2.13
C ILE A 52 -10.70 18.21 -2.67
N LEU A 53 -11.17 17.76 -3.84
CA LEU A 53 -12.46 18.18 -4.41
C LEU A 53 -13.66 17.86 -3.50
N ALA A 54 -13.60 16.75 -2.77
CA ALA A 54 -14.65 16.34 -1.86
C ALA A 54 -14.81 17.26 -0.64
N VAL A 55 -13.78 18.01 -0.26
CA VAL A 55 -13.86 19.02 0.83
C VAL A 55 -14.92 20.08 0.51
N TRP A 56 -15.07 20.45 -0.76
CA TRP A 56 -16.07 21.41 -1.22
C TRP A 56 -17.37 20.75 -1.66
N LYS A 57 -17.32 19.55 -2.24
CA LYS A 57 -18.50 18.80 -2.71
C LYS A 57 -18.48 17.36 -2.15
N PRO A 58 -18.93 17.16 -0.91
CA PRO A 58 -18.93 15.83 -0.27
C PRO A 58 -19.84 14.83 -1.00
N SER A 59 -20.78 15.31 -1.82
CA SER A 59 -21.64 14.46 -2.65
C SER A 59 -20.90 13.68 -3.75
N ILE A 60 -19.65 14.03 -4.07
CA ILE A 60 -18.84 13.33 -5.10
C ILE A 60 -18.32 12.00 -4.58
N LEU A 61 -18.10 11.85 -3.26
CA LEU A 61 -17.60 10.63 -2.62
C LEU A 61 -18.69 9.78 -1.95
N ARG A 62 -19.97 10.18 -2.03
CA ARG A 62 -21.10 9.51 -1.36
C ARG A 62 -21.32 8.03 -1.69
N GLY A 63 -20.69 7.52 -2.75
CA GLY A 63 -20.65 6.08 -3.09
C GLY A 63 -19.23 5.48 -3.13
N ALA A 64 -18.21 6.32 -2.91
CA ALA A 64 -16.81 5.93 -2.75
C ALA A 64 -16.42 5.78 -1.26
N ASP A 65 -17.38 5.99 -0.35
CA ASP A 65 -17.40 5.43 1.00
C ASP A 65 -17.50 3.88 0.94
N VAL A 66 -16.60 3.26 0.17
CA VAL A 66 -16.16 1.91 0.47
C VAL A 66 -15.59 2.04 1.87
N HIS A 67 -16.13 1.29 2.83
CA HIS A 67 -15.61 1.14 4.19
C HIS A 67 -14.17 0.61 4.12
N LEU A 68 -13.23 1.44 3.67
CA LEU A 68 -11.79 1.24 3.69
C LEU A 68 -11.36 1.49 5.13
N GLY A 69 -11.76 0.56 6.00
CA GLY A 69 -11.62 0.69 7.43
C GLY A 69 -12.61 1.70 8.01
N ASP A 70 -13.27 1.28 9.07
CA ASP A 70 -14.06 2.11 9.97
C ASP A 70 -13.17 3.12 10.74
N SER A 71 -12.41 3.93 10.00
CA SER A 71 -11.46 4.91 10.56
C SER A 71 -12.13 6.24 10.94
N SER A 72 -13.46 6.31 10.83
CA SER A 72 -14.24 7.49 11.18
C SER A 72 -15.27 7.24 12.29
N ALA A 73 -15.53 5.98 12.68
CA ALA A 73 -16.28 5.67 13.91
C ALA A 73 -15.36 5.55 15.15
N ASN A 74 -14.04 5.52 14.94
CA ASN A 74 -13.02 5.52 15.99
C ASN A 74 -11.90 6.50 15.58
N GLU A 75 -12.20 7.79 15.48
CA GLU A 75 -11.13 8.77 15.72
C GLU A 75 -10.69 8.53 17.17
N PRO A 76 -9.47 8.01 17.43
CA PRO A 76 -9.06 7.73 18.79
C PRO A 76 -9.06 9.05 19.53
N ASN A 77 -9.86 9.12 20.60
CA ASN A 77 -9.90 10.29 21.46
C ASN A 77 -8.46 10.60 21.89
N ILE A 78 -8.09 11.87 22.10
CA ILE A 78 -6.70 12.22 22.48
C ILE A 78 -6.27 11.49 23.77
N ASP A 79 -7.25 11.10 24.59
CA ASP A 79 -7.09 10.25 25.76
C ASP A 79 -6.85 8.76 25.41
N GLU A 80 -7.44 8.24 24.33
CA GLU A 80 -7.21 6.89 23.78
C GLU A 80 -5.84 6.76 23.09
N ILE A 81 -5.32 7.85 22.49
CA ILE A 81 -3.94 7.89 21.95
C ILE A 81 -2.91 7.88 23.09
N ARG A 82 -3.25 8.47 24.25
CA ARG A 82 -2.44 8.41 25.48
C ARG A 82 -2.55 7.05 26.18
N GLU A 83 -3.68 6.36 26.06
CA GLU A 83 -3.90 5.01 26.60
C GLU A 83 -3.54 3.86 25.65
N ALA A 84 -3.31 4.13 24.36
CA ALA A 84 -2.71 3.20 23.41
C ALA A 84 -1.22 3.00 23.71
N LYS A 85 -0.92 2.52 24.92
CA LYS A 85 0.22 1.65 25.16
C LYS A 85 -0.03 0.42 24.29
N TYR A 86 0.37 0.49 23.03
CA TYR A 86 0.64 -0.71 22.25
C TYR A 86 1.53 -1.57 23.12
N ALA A 87 1.01 -2.72 23.55
CA ALA A 87 1.78 -3.62 24.36
C ALA A 87 3.08 -3.88 23.59
N PRO A 88 4.27 -3.77 24.22
CA PRO A 88 5.54 -3.96 23.51
C PRO A 88 5.60 -5.32 22.80
N SER A 89 4.83 -6.31 23.27
CA SER A 89 4.60 -7.59 22.63
C SER A 89 3.94 -7.49 21.25
N HIS A 90 2.97 -6.60 21.05
CA HIS A 90 2.31 -6.41 19.75
C HIS A 90 3.24 -5.71 18.75
N VAL A 91 4.00 -4.71 19.20
CA VAL A 91 5.02 -4.07 18.36
C VAL A 91 6.10 -5.08 17.95
N ALA A 92 6.55 -5.92 18.89
CA ALA A 92 7.49 -7.00 18.60
C ALA A 92 6.93 -8.03 17.61
N ALA A 93 5.63 -8.35 17.70
CA ALA A 93 4.96 -9.24 16.75
C ALA A 93 4.94 -8.65 15.33
N LEU A 94 4.65 -7.36 15.17
CA LEU A 94 4.68 -6.67 13.88
C LEU A 94 6.09 -6.61 13.29
N ILE A 95 7.11 -6.35 14.11
CA ILE A 95 8.52 -6.43 13.70
C ILE A 95 8.85 -7.86 13.26
N GLY A 96 8.38 -8.86 13.99
CA GLY A 96 8.52 -10.28 13.62
C GLY A 96 7.92 -10.60 12.26
N TRP A 97 6.72 -10.09 11.96
CA TRP A 97 6.09 -10.23 10.65
C TRP A 97 6.89 -9.55 9.53
N LEU A 98 7.43 -8.36 9.76
CA LEU A 98 8.32 -7.67 8.81
C LEU A 98 9.57 -8.49 8.50
N ILE A 99 10.21 -9.04 9.53
CA ILE A 99 11.38 -9.92 9.37
C ILE A 99 10.98 -11.19 8.63
N LEU A 100 9.86 -11.82 8.99
CA LEU A 100 9.35 -13.00 8.31
C LEU A 100 9.09 -12.73 6.83
N ALA A 101 8.50 -11.58 6.48
CA ALA A 101 8.28 -11.18 5.10
C ALA A 101 9.61 -11.04 4.35
N ALA A 102 10.59 -10.37 4.94
CA ALA A 102 11.91 -10.19 4.34
C ALA A 102 12.61 -11.54 4.11
N VAL A 103 12.59 -12.43 5.10
CA VAL A 103 13.16 -13.79 5.00
C VAL A 103 12.42 -14.62 3.95
N ALA A 104 11.08 -14.56 3.91
CA ALA A 104 10.30 -15.26 2.90
C ALA A 104 10.63 -14.77 1.48
N ILE A 105 10.74 -13.45 1.28
CA ILE A 105 11.16 -12.89 -0.01
C ILE A 105 12.54 -13.38 -0.41
N LEU A 106 13.49 -13.44 0.55
CA LEU A 106 14.83 -13.96 0.29
C LEU A 106 14.82 -15.44 -0.11
N LEU A 107 14.01 -16.28 0.55
CA LEU A 107 14.00 -17.72 0.32
C LEU A 107 13.27 -18.11 -0.97
N ILE A 108 12.02 -17.65 -1.13
CA ILE A 108 11.10 -18.12 -2.19
C ILE A 108 10.75 -17.05 -3.23
N GLY A 109 11.38 -15.87 -3.14
CA GLY A 109 11.22 -14.80 -4.12
C GLY A 109 9.98 -13.96 -3.92
N PHE A 110 9.95 -12.80 -4.57
CA PHE A 110 8.87 -11.80 -4.42
C PHE A 110 7.53 -12.33 -4.94
N ARG A 111 7.56 -13.14 -6.02
CA ARG A 111 6.39 -13.70 -6.69
C ARG A 111 5.49 -14.52 -5.76
N PHE A 112 6.07 -15.29 -4.85
CA PHE A 112 5.32 -16.18 -3.96
C PHE A 112 5.30 -15.69 -2.51
N ALA A 113 6.36 -14.99 -2.06
CA ALA A 113 6.42 -14.49 -0.68
C ALA A 113 5.34 -13.45 -0.39
N VAL A 114 5.08 -12.52 -1.31
CA VAL A 114 4.10 -11.44 -1.11
C VAL A 114 2.68 -11.97 -0.89
N PRO A 115 2.08 -12.76 -1.79
CA PRO A 115 0.72 -13.26 -1.56
C PRO A 115 0.63 -14.21 -0.37
N LEU A 116 1.67 -15.00 -0.11
CA LEU A 116 1.73 -15.86 1.07
C LEU A 116 1.75 -15.03 2.36
N PHE A 117 2.56 -13.98 2.40
CA PHE A 117 2.60 -13.05 3.52
C PHE A 117 1.26 -12.36 3.73
N VAL A 118 0.64 -11.85 2.66
CA VAL A 118 -0.70 -11.21 2.73
C VAL A 118 -1.73 -12.18 3.29
N LEU A 119 -1.74 -13.43 2.83
CA LEU A 119 -2.65 -14.46 3.32
C LEU A 119 -2.44 -14.76 4.81
N LEU A 120 -1.18 -15.01 5.20
CA LEU A 120 -0.82 -15.33 6.58
C LEU A 120 -1.12 -14.14 7.50
N PHE A 121 -0.69 -12.95 7.14
CA PHE A 121 -0.89 -11.74 7.93
C PHE A 121 -2.37 -11.42 8.08
N ALA A 122 -3.16 -11.45 7.00
CA ALA A 122 -4.60 -11.21 7.06
C ALA A 122 -5.31 -12.25 7.94
N ARG A 123 -4.85 -13.51 7.91
CA ARG A 123 -5.45 -14.60 8.69
C ARG A 123 -5.09 -14.54 10.17
N PHE A 124 -3.82 -14.32 10.50
CA PHE A 124 -3.31 -14.40 11.88
C PHE A 124 -3.45 -13.08 12.62
N GLU A 125 -3.01 -11.98 12.00
CA GLU A 125 -3.07 -10.65 12.62
C GLU A 125 -4.43 -10.00 12.37
N GLY A 126 -4.89 -10.02 11.12
CA GLY A 126 -6.18 -9.44 10.73
C GLY A 126 -7.41 -10.24 11.15
N ARG A 127 -7.22 -11.47 11.64
CA ARG A 127 -8.28 -12.44 12.01
C ARG A 127 -9.39 -12.57 10.94
N ALA A 128 -9.03 -12.32 9.67
CA ALA A 128 -9.98 -12.35 8.57
C ALA A 128 -10.43 -13.79 8.28
N ASN A 129 -11.65 -13.92 7.75
CA ASN A 129 -12.15 -15.20 7.26
C ASN A 129 -11.26 -15.72 6.12
N TRP A 130 -11.16 -17.05 5.98
CA TRP A 130 -10.30 -17.68 4.98
C TRP A 130 -10.65 -17.26 3.54
N LEU A 131 -11.95 -17.14 3.24
CA LEU A 131 -12.40 -16.78 1.90
C LEU A 131 -11.92 -15.38 1.45
N PRO A 132 -12.17 -14.28 2.21
CA PRO A 132 -11.64 -12.98 1.84
C PRO A 132 -10.10 -12.93 1.89
N ALA A 133 -9.45 -13.62 2.84
CA ALA A 133 -7.99 -13.66 2.89
C ALA A 133 -7.37 -14.31 1.63
N ILE A 134 -7.93 -15.43 1.17
CA ILE A 134 -7.51 -16.10 -0.07
C ILE A 134 -7.78 -15.21 -1.28
N LEU A 135 -8.96 -14.58 -1.34
CA LEU A 135 -9.33 -13.76 -2.49
C LEU A 135 -8.43 -12.52 -2.62
N VAL A 136 -8.11 -11.86 -1.50
CA VAL A 136 -7.15 -10.76 -1.46
C VAL A 136 -5.76 -11.23 -1.84
N ALA A 137 -5.27 -12.34 -1.27
CA ALA A 137 -3.95 -12.88 -1.61
C ALA A 137 -3.83 -13.26 -3.10
N LEU A 138 -4.87 -13.86 -3.68
CA LEU A 138 -4.92 -14.22 -5.09
C LEU A 138 -4.96 -12.97 -5.97
N PHE A 139 -5.74 -11.96 -5.59
CA PHE A 139 -5.76 -10.67 -6.29
C PHE A 139 -4.39 -9.98 -6.22
N THR A 140 -3.75 -9.95 -5.05
CA THR A 140 -2.40 -9.41 -4.89
C THR A 140 -1.40 -10.17 -5.75
N TRP A 141 -1.48 -11.51 -5.78
CA TRP A 141 -0.62 -12.32 -6.64
C TRP A 141 -0.81 -11.99 -8.13
N ALA A 142 -2.06 -11.98 -8.59
CA ALA A 142 -2.40 -11.66 -9.97
C ALA A 142 -1.95 -10.24 -10.35
N PHE A 143 -2.10 -9.29 -9.43
CA PHE A 143 -1.63 -7.91 -9.61
C PHE A 143 -0.11 -7.85 -9.69
N VAL A 144 0.63 -8.48 -8.78
CA VAL A 144 2.10 -8.49 -8.79
C VAL A 144 2.63 -9.14 -10.06
N VAL A 145 2.15 -10.34 -10.41
CA VAL A 145 2.59 -11.04 -11.63
C VAL A 145 2.21 -10.23 -12.88
N GLY A 146 0.96 -9.77 -12.99
CA GLY A 146 0.51 -8.98 -14.13
C GLY A 146 1.30 -7.68 -14.25
N TYR A 147 1.49 -6.96 -13.17
CA TYR A 147 2.18 -5.67 -13.21
C TYR A 147 3.68 -5.82 -13.51
N PHE A 148 4.38 -6.71 -12.82
CA PHE A 148 5.83 -6.84 -12.98
C PHE A 148 6.24 -7.66 -14.21
N GLU A 149 5.59 -8.81 -14.48
CA GLU A 149 5.96 -9.67 -15.62
C GLU A 149 5.34 -9.19 -16.94
N LEU A 150 4.05 -8.81 -16.94
CA LEU A 150 3.36 -8.44 -18.18
C LEU A 150 3.59 -6.98 -18.57
N PHE A 151 3.43 -6.03 -17.63
CA PHE A 151 3.55 -4.60 -17.94
C PHE A 151 5.00 -4.11 -17.92
N MET A 152 5.77 -4.46 -16.89
CA MET A 152 7.16 -4.00 -16.78
C MET A 152 8.18 -4.91 -17.48
N LYS A 153 7.80 -6.15 -17.82
CA LYS A 153 8.71 -7.18 -18.34
C LYS A 153 9.97 -7.34 -17.49
N PHE A 154 9.80 -7.24 -16.17
CA PHE A 154 10.89 -7.25 -15.21
C PHE A 154 11.04 -8.65 -14.61
N GLY A 155 12.28 -9.15 -14.58
CA GLY A 155 12.62 -10.41 -13.91
C GLY A 155 12.57 -10.21 -12.40
N MET A 156 11.52 -10.68 -11.75
CA MET A 156 11.46 -10.64 -10.29
C MET A 156 12.41 -11.68 -9.68
N PHE A 157 13.05 -11.30 -8.58
CA PHE A 157 13.89 -12.19 -7.79
C PHE A 157 13.13 -13.46 -7.40
N ARG A 158 13.67 -14.62 -7.76
CA ARG A 158 13.00 -15.92 -7.58
C ARG A 158 13.26 -16.54 -6.22
N GLY A 159 14.29 -16.08 -5.51
CA GLY A 159 14.66 -16.59 -4.20
C GLY A 159 15.88 -17.50 -4.23
N VAL A 160 16.57 -17.57 -3.09
CA VAL A 160 17.76 -18.41 -2.89
C VAL A 160 17.46 -19.88 -3.12
N VAL A 161 16.26 -20.34 -2.78
CA VAL A 161 15.83 -21.75 -2.99
C VAL A 161 15.81 -22.12 -4.48
N PHE A 162 15.62 -21.15 -5.37
CA PHE A 162 15.56 -21.35 -6.81
C PHE A 162 16.88 -21.00 -7.52
N GLY A 163 17.96 -20.75 -6.78
CA GLY A 163 19.31 -20.52 -7.29
C GLY A 163 19.74 -19.06 -7.41
N ASP A 164 18.87 -18.10 -7.06
CA ASP A 164 19.23 -16.67 -7.09
C ASP A 164 19.91 -16.26 -5.76
N ILE A 165 21.19 -15.93 -5.82
CA ILE A 165 22.02 -15.69 -4.62
C ILE A 165 21.83 -14.26 -4.07
N LEU A 166 21.51 -13.31 -4.96
CA LEU A 166 21.25 -11.91 -4.64
C LEU A 166 20.15 -11.37 -5.56
N PRO A 167 19.34 -10.38 -5.14
CA PRO A 167 18.38 -9.67 -6.00
C PRO A 167 19.05 -8.76 -7.05
N LEU A 168 20.26 -9.12 -7.49
CA LEU A 168 21.05 -8.36 -8.45
C LEU A 168 20.86 -8.97 -9.84
N TYR A 169 20.19 -8.17 -10.68
CA TYR A 169 19.90 -8.30 -12.12
C TYR A 169 18.62 -9.03 -12.51
#